data_AF-A0AAV5L1J7-F1
#
_entry.id   AF-A0AAV5L1J7-F1
#
_cell.length_a   1.000
_cell.length_b   1.000
_cell.length_c   1.000
_cell.angle_alpha   90.00
_cell.angle_beta   90.00
_cell.angle_gamma   90.00
#
_symmetry.space_group_name_H-M   'P 1'
#
loop_
_entity.id
_entity.type
_entity.pdbx_description
1 polymer ?
#
loop_
_entity_poly.entity_id
_entity_poly.type
_entity_poly.pdbx_seq_one_letter_code
_entity_poly.pdbx_strand_id
1 'polypeptide(L)'
;MERYHRAFQPRDVFTLWGILQLLRKYPGKVPDLELMFDCVDWPVIKSSDYAGPNASVPPPLFRYCADDETLDIVFPDWSFWEWESKQGYKQSDLASQCTHRFKIYIEGSAWSVSEKYILACDSVTLLIKLRYYDFFTRGLMAMHHYWSTNDVDKCRSIKYAVDWGNNNTQKAHAIGKAASEFIHRELKMDSVYGYMFHLLNEYAKLLRFKPEVPKNAVELCSESMACPAKGLEKKFMMESLVKSPSDTSPCRMPPPYDPASLHTMLRT
;
A
#
# COMPACT_ATOMS: atom_id res chain seq x y z
N MET A 1 -16.24 9.96 15.89
CA MET A 1 -15.65 8.72 15.34
C MET A 1 -15.59 7.72 16.46
N GLU A 2 -16.16 6.53 16.27
CA GLU A 2 -16.05 5.45 17.25
C GLU A 2 -14.66 4.83 17.18
N ARG A 3 -14.05 4.56 18.34
CA ARG A 3 -12.72 3.96 18.45
C ARG A 3 -12.79 2.79 19.42
N TYR A 4 -12.57 1.58 18.92
CA TYR A 4 -12.59 0.36 19.72
C TYR A 4 -11.27 0.15 20.47
N HIS A 5 -10.14 0.46 19.82
CA HIS A 5 -8.80 0.37 20.40
C HIS A 5 -7.93 1.54 19.95
N ARG A 6 -6.89 1.84 20.73
CA ARG A 6 -5.89 2.85 20.37
C ARG A 6 -4.98 2.26 19.28
N ALA A 7 -4.81 2.99 18.17
CA ALA A 7 -3.85 2.61 17.16
C ALA A 7 -2.41 2.71 17.70
N PHE A 8 -1.57 1.77 17.30
CA PHE A 8 -0.13 1.88 17.48
C PHE A 8 0.41 2.98 16.57
N GLN A 9 1.32 3.84 17.06
CA GLN A 9 1.90 4.95 16.29
C GLN A 9 0.83 5.94 15.74
N PRO A 10 1.17 7.03 15.02
CA PRO A 10 0.16 7.93 14.43
C PRO A 10 -0.51 7.35 13.16
N ARG A 11 -0.70 6.02 13.10
CA ARG A 11 -1.19 5.33 11.90
C ARG A 11 -2.62 5.73 11.57
N ASP A 12 -3.49 5.78 12.58
CA ASP A 12 -4.86 6.25 12.44
C ASP A 12 -4.90 7.71 11.95
N VAL A 13 -4.06 8.57 12.51
CA VAL A 13 -3.95 9.98 12.13
C VAL A 13 -3.60 10.13 10.65
N PHE A 14 -2.57 9.45 10.16
CA PHE A 14 -2.13 9.61 8.77
C PHE A 14 -3.02 8.87 7.75
N THR A 15 -3.67 7.79 8.15
CA THR A 15 -4.72 7.15 7.33
C THR A 15 -5.91 8.08 7.15
N LEU A 16 -6.38 8.71 8.23
CA LEU A 16 -7.44 9.72 8.16
C LEU A 16 -7.00 10.94 7.35
N TRP A 17 -5.75 11.39 7.54
CA TRP A 17 -5.18 12.47 6.75
C TRP A 17 -5.22 12.16 5.25
N GLY A 18 -4.80 10.96 4.85
CA GLY A 18 -4.84 10.50 3.46
C GLY A 18 -6.25 10.50 2.88
N ILE A 19 -7.23 10.01 3.62
CA ILE A 19 -8.65 10.05 3.22
C ILE A 19 -9.13 11.49 3.04
N LEU A 20 -8.82 12.39 3.98
CA LEU A 20 -9.17 13.81 3.84
C LEU A 20 -8.52 14.45 2.61
N GLN A 21 -7.26 14.10 2.31
CA GLN A 21 -6.59 14.58 1.11
C GLN A 21 -7.25 14.06 -0.17
N LEU A 22 -7.70 12.80 -0.18
CA LEU A 22 -8.48 12.25 -1.29
C LEU A 22 -9.78 13.04 -1.49
N LEU A 23 -10.53 13.30 -0.42
CA LEU A 23 -11.80 14.04 -0.48
C LEU A 23 -11.60 15.49 -0.97
N ARG A 24 -10.49 16.12 -0.59
CA ARG A 24 -10.09 17.44 -1.13
C ARG A 24 -9.68 17.40 -2.58
N LYS A 25 -8.99 16.33 -3.00
CA LYS A 25 -8.55 16.14 -4.40
C LYS A 25 -9.73 15.90 -5.34
N TYR A 26 -10.75 15.17 -4.88
CA TYR A 26 -11.95 14.87 -5.66
C TYR A 26 -13.26 15.22 -4.91
N PRO A 27 -13.56 16.53 -4.70
CA PRO A 27 -14.72 16.95 -3.92
C PRO A 27 -16.04 16.44 -4.51
N GLY A 28 -16.87 15.83 -3.66
CA GLY A 28 -18.19 15.31 -4.05
C GLY A 28 -18.16 14.14 -5.03
N LYS A 29 -17.01 13.48 -5.21
CA LYS A 29 -16.86 12.33 -6.12
C LYS A 29 -16.76 10.98 -5.41
N VAL A 30 -16.59 10.98 -4.09
CA VAL A 30 -16.67 9.76 -3.27
C VAL A 30 -18.09 9.73 -2.67
N PRO A 31 -18.88 8.67 -2.91
CA PRO A 31 -20.21 8.55 -2.33
C PRO A 31 -20.18 8.46 -0.80
N ASP A 32 -21.32 8.74 -0.18
CA ASP A 32 -21.51 8.47 1.25
C ASP A 32 -21.27 6.97 1.50
N LEU A 33 -20.42 6.67 2.49
CA LEU A 33 -20.07 5.31 2.90
C LEU A 33 -19.72 5.28 4.38
N GLU A 34 -19.86 4.10 4.99
CA GLU A 34 -19.33 3.77 6.31
C GLU A 34 -18.31 2.65 6.16
N LEU A 35 -17.15 2.77 6.81
CA LEU A 35 -16.12 1.74 6.80
C LEU A 35 -15.56 1.48 8.21
N MET A 36 -15.07 0.27 8.42
CA MET A 36 -14.28 -0.10 9.59
C MET A 36 -12.83 -0.28 9.17
N PHE A 37 -11.91 0.36 9.90
CA PHE A 37 -10.48 0.32 9.60
C PHE A 37 -9.71 -0.15 10.82
N ASP A 38 -8.86 -1.16 10.65
CA ASP A 38 -7.94 -1.63 11.67
C ASP A 38 -6.49 -1.27 11.28
N CYS A 39 -5.81 -0.57 12.18
CA CYS A 39 -4.48 0.00 11.97
C CYS A 39 -3.33 -0.91 12.43
N VAL A 40 -3.62 -2.15 12.83
CA VAL A 40 -2.63 -3.15 13.23
C VAL A 40 -2.02 -3.82 11.99
N ASP A 41 -0.84 -4.43 12.14
CA ASP A 41 -0.09 -5.04 11.04
C ASP A 41 -0.83 -6.27 10.45
N TRP A 42 -0.97 -7.37 11.18
CA TRP A 42 -1.42 -8.65 10.61
C TRP A 42 -2.92 -8.71 10.25
N PRO A 43 -3.31 -9.19 9.05
CA PRO A 43 -4.71 -9.36 8.66
C PRO A 43 -5.43 -10.36 9.57
N VAL A 44 -6.75 -10.21 9.72
CA VAL A 44 -7.49 -10.92 10.79
C VAL A 44 -8.75 -11.64 10.31
N ILE A 45 -9.28 -11.33 9.12
CA ILE A 45 -10.51 -11.95 8.63
C ILE A 45 -10.14 -13.22 7.86
N LYS A 46 -9.98 -14.34 8.57
CA LYS A 46 -9.62 -15.62 7.95
C LYS A 46 -10.73 -16.16 7.07
N SER A 47 -10.39 -16.49 5.83
CA SER A 47 -11.32 -17.10 4.86
C SER A 47 -11.93 -18.42 5.36
N SER A 48 -11.16 -19.20 6.14
CA SER A 48 -11.61 -20.47 6.73
C SER A 48 -12.83 -20.31 7.64
N ASP A 49 -12.96 -19.18 8.32
CA ASP A 49 -14.02 -18.94 9.30
C ASP A 49 -15.37 -18.68 8.61
N TYR A 50 -15.32 -18.38 7.31
CA TYR A 50 -16.47 -18.09 6.45
C TYR A 50 -16.64 -19.13 5.33
N ALA A 51 -16.00 -20.30 5.45
CA ALA A 51 -16.13 -21.39 4.50
C ALA A 51 -17.25 -22.36 4.92
N GLY A 52 -18.21 -22.62 4.03
CA GLY A 52 -19.22 -23.69 4.20
C GLY A 52 -20.67 -23.22 4.03
N PRO A 53 -21.62 -24.18 4.02
CA PRO A 53 -23.02 -23.91 3.69
C PRO A 53 -23.77 -23.04 4.72
N ASN A 54 -23.27 -22.97 5.97
CA ASN A 54 -23.86 -22.20 7.07
C ASN A 54 -22.94 -21.06 7.55
N ALA A 55 -21.95 -20.67 6.75
CA ALA A 55 -21.03 -19.60 7.11
C ALA A 55 -21.74 -18.25 7.18
N SER A 56 -21.32 -17.40 8.13
CA SER A 56 -21.74 -15.99 8.16
C SER A 56 -21.09 -15.21 7.01
N VAL A 57 -21.61 -14.01 6.73
CA VAL A 57 -20.98 -13.10 5.77
C VAL A 57 -19.75 -12.47 6.45
N PRO A 58 -18.56 -12.48 5.82
CA PRO A 58 -17.38 -11.85 6.38
C PRO A 58 -17.60 -10.35 6.58
N PRO A 59 -17.18 -9.77 7.73
CA PRO A 59 -17.28 -8.35 7.96
C PRO A 59 -16.27 -7.60 7.06
N PRO A 60 -16.66 -6.49 6.42
CA PRO A 60 -15.71 -5.68 5.66
C PRO A 60 -14.77 -4.96 6.60
N LEU A 61 -13.49 -5.33 6.58
CA LEU A 61 -12.46 -4.70 7.40
C LEU A 61 -11.33 -4.20 6.52
N PHE A 62 -11.08 -2.89 6.55
CA PHE A 62 -9.96 -2.27 5.84
C PHE A 62 -8.69 -2.39 6.67
N ARG A 63 -7.62 -2.85 6.03
CA ARG A 63 -6.27 -2.98 6.62
C ARG A 63 -5.22 -2.67 5.57
N TYR A 64 -3.98 -2.60 6.00
CA TYR A 64 -2.87 -2.17 5.14
C TYR A 64 -2.24 -3.31 4.32
N CYS A 65 -2.47 -4.57 4.71
CA CYS A 65 -2.13 -5.75 3.92
C CYS A 65 -3.18 -6.85 4.09
N ALA A 66 -3.07 -7.87 3.23
CA ALA A 66 -3.74 -9.15 3.37
C ALA A 66 -2.81 -10.27 2.88
N ASP A 67 -3.25 -11.52 3.00
CA ASP A 67 -2.62 -12.70 2.40
C ASP A 67 -3.67 -13.55 1.68
N ASP A 68 -3.26 -14.70 1.14
CA ASP A 68 -4.17 -15.59 0.40
C ASP A 68 -5.16 -16.35 1.32
N GLU A 69 -4.96 -16.26 2.64
CA GLU A 69 -5.79 -16.93 3.65
C GLU A 69 -6.82 -15.97 4.26
N THR A 70 -6.77 -14.67 3.92
CA THR A 70 -7.55 -13.61 4.56
C THR A 70 -8.40 -12.81 3.57
N LEU A 71 -9.44 -12.14 4.11
CA LEU A 71 -10.46 -11.41 3.35
C LEU A 71 -10.43 -9.90 3.64
N ASP A 72 -9.38 -9.42 4.30
CA ASP A 72 -9.18 -8.02 4.64
C ASP A 72 -9.05 -7.16 3.37
N ILE A 73 -9.69 -5.98 3.38
CA ILE A 73 -9.71 -5.06 2.25
C ILE A 73 -8.46 -4.18 2.31
N VAL A 74 -7.55 -4.39 1.37
CA VAL A 74 -6.26 -3.72 1.37
C VAL A 74 -6.38 -2.24 0.98
N PHE A 75 -5.89 -1.36 1.86
CA PHE A 75 -5.84 0.08 1.71
C PHE A 75 -4.38 0.58 1.76
N PRO A 76 -4.00 1.64 1.03
CA PRO A 76 -2.65 2.19 1.11
C PRO A 76 -2.27 2.58 2.54
N ASP A 77 -1.06 2.19 2.96
CA ASP A 77 -0.63 2.42 4.34
C ASP A 77 -0.43 3.90 4.69
N TRP A 78 -0.43 4.19 5.98
CA TRP A 78 -0.26 5.54 6.52
C TRP A 78 1.07 6.19 6.08
N SER A 79 2.08 5.38 5.72
CA SER A 79 3.44 5.84 5.44
C SER A 79 3.56 6.55 4.08
N PHE A 80 2.55 6.49 3.21
CA PHE A 80 2.50 7.27 1.97
C PHE A 80 2.35 8.78 2.20
N TRP A 81 1.74 9.16 3.32
CA TRP A 81 1.63 10.57 3.75
C TRP A 81 2.65 10.93 4.82
N GLU A 82 3.48 9.97 5.23
CA GLU A 82 4.59 10.17 6.13
C GLU A 82 5.86 10.53 5.35
N TRP A 83 6.57 11.56 5.82
CA TRP A 83 7.63 12.23 5.05
C TRP A 83 9.02 11.61 5.23
N GLU A 84 9.19 10.51 5.97
CA GLU A 84 10.51 9.84 6.13
C GLU A 84 11.27 9.74 4.77
N SER A 85 10.53 9.44 3.68
CA SER A 85 11.01 9.42 2.29
C SER A 85 11.78 10.67 1.84
N LYS A 86 11.35 11.87 2.24
CA LYS A 86 11.86 13.16 1.72
C LYS A 86 12.78 13.92 2.67
N GLN A 87 12.92 13.49 3.93
CA GLN A 87 13.95 14.02 4.85
C GLN A 87 15.30 13.25 4.71
N GLY A 88 15.40 12.29 3.77
CA GLY A 88 16.61 11.49 3.58
C GLY A 88 17.01 10.76 4.85
N TYR A 89 16.03 10.33 5.65
CA TYR A 89 16.18 9.49 6.84
C TYR A 89 17.48 9.78 7.59
N LYS A 90 17.60 10.88 8.34
CA LYS A 90 18.91 11.28 8.90
C LYS A 90 19.56 10.25 9.85
N GLN A 91 18.84 9.17 10.22
CA GLN A 91 19.35 7.99 10.92
C GLN A 91 19.36 6.70 10.07
N SER A 92 18.91 6.74 8.82
CA SER A 92 18.68 5.61 7.91
C SER A 92 18.64 6.04 6.42
N ASP A 93 19.49 7.00 5.99
CA ASP A 93 19.39 7.71 4.68
C ASP A 93 19.10 6.76 3.52
N LEU A 94 17.85 6.69 3.07
CA LEU A 94 17.46 5.78 1.99
C LEU A 94 18.25 6.02 0.70
N ALA A 95 18.59 7.28 0.40
CA ALA A 95 19.39 7.57 -0.78
C ALA A 95 20.79 6.95 -0.63
N SER A 96 21.38 7.01 0.57
CA SER A 96 22.63 6.28 0.88
C SER A 96 22.47 4.76 0.79
N GLN A 97 21.26 4.24 1.04
CA GLN A 97 20.99 2.82 0.86
C GLN A 97 21.07 2.43 -0.62
N CYS A 98 20.71 3.29 -1.57
CA CYS A 98 20.74 2.97 -3.02
C CYS A 98 22.13 2.76 -3.64
N THR A 99 23.20 2.73 -2.84
CA THR A 99 24.59 2.52 -3.27
C THR A 99 24.96 1.06 -3.54
N HIS A 100 24.08 0.10 -3.23
CA HIS A 100 24.36 -1.33 -3.32
C HIS A 100 23.62 -1.97 -4.48
N ARG A 101 24.30 -2.79 -5.29
CA ARG A 101 23.71 -3.47 -6.47
C ARG A 101 22.55 -4.43 -6.15
N PHE A 102 22.52 -4.96 -4.93
CA PHE A 102 21.51 -5.91 -4.48
C PHE A 102 20.88 -5.40 -3.18
N LYS A 103 19.57 -5.57 -3.07
CA LYS A 103 18.77 -5.21 -1.89
C LYS A 103 17.95 -6.41 -1.45
N ILE A 104 17.90 -6.67 -0.15
CA ILE A 104 17.09 -7.76 0.39
C ILE A 104 15.87 -7.15 1.03
N TYR A 105 14.71 -7.67 0.64
CA TYR A 105 13.46 -7.43 1.34
C TYR A 105 13.07 -8.66 2.13
N ILE A 106 12.67 -8.45 3.38
CA ILE A 106 12.11 -9.49 4.22
C ILE A 106 10.95 -8.89 5.00
N GLU A 107 9.87 -9.66 5.08
CA GLU A 107 8.71 -9.32 5.90
C GLU A 107 9.10 -9.30 7.38
N GLY A 108 8.49 -8.38 8.12
CA GLY A 108 8.66 -8.28 9.56
C GLY A 108 7.47 -8.92 10.26
N SER A 109 6.72 -8.08 10.98
CA SER A 109 5.42 -8.48 11.52
C SER A 109 4.28 -8.45 10.50
N ALA A 110 4.52 -8.20 9.22
CA ALA A 110 3.58 -8.36 8.10
C ALA A 110 4.36 -7.86 6.87
N TRP A 111 3.72 -7.10 5.97
CA TRP A 111 4.44 -6.26 5.01
C TRP A 111 5.31 -5.22 5.73
N SER A 112 6.34 -4.74 5.06
CA SER A 112 7.22 -3.69 5.56
C SER A 112 7.18 -2.48 4.65
N VAL A 113 7.06 -1.30 5.25
CA VAL A 113 7.07 -0.01 4.54
C VAL A 113 8.33 0.22 3.69
N SER A 114 9.41 -0.54 3.97
CA SER A 114 10.68 -0.49 3.26
C SER A 114 10.60 -0.97 1.80
N GLU A 115 9.59 -1.74 1.42
CA GLU A 115 9.51 -2.37 0.08
C GLU A 115 9.54 -1.36 -1.07
N LYS A 116 8.65 -0.34 -1.01
CA LYS A 116 8.60 0.72 -2.03
C LYS A 116 9.92 1.49 -2.16
N TYR A 117 10.65 1.60 -1.06
CA TYR A 117 11.90 2.35 -0.98
C TYR A 117 13.08 1.60 -1.57
N ILE A 118 13.21 0.31 -1.28
CA ILE A 118 14.27 -0.52 -1.87
C ILE A 118 14.05 -0.75 -3.37
N LEU A 119 12.80 -0.86 -3.81
CA LEU A 119 12.45 -0.99 -5.23
C LEU A 119 12.81 0.28 -6.02
N ALA A 120 12.86 1.45 -5.38
CA ALA A 120 13.20 2.72 -6.02
C ALA A 120 14.71 2.91 -6.30
N CYS A 121 15.60 2.00 -5.89
CA CYS A 121 17.05 2.22 -5.87
C CYS A 121 17.82 1.75 -7.13
N ASP A 122 17.17 1.45 -8.26
CA ASP A 122 17.81 0.82 -9.46
C ASP A 122 18.60 -0.46 -9.14
N SER A 123 18.35 -1.05 -7.97
CA SER A 123 19.07 -2.18 -7.40
C SER A 123 18.27 -3.44 -7.62
N VAL A 124 18.94 -4.58 -7.76
CA VAL A 124 18.22 -5.86 -7.82
C VAL A 124 17.64 -6.16 -6.45
N THR A 125 16.32 -6.06 -6.34
CA THR A 125 15.60 -6.41 -5.13
C THR A 125 15.37 -7.91 -5.07
N LEU A 126 15.96 -8.54 -4.06
CA LEU A 126 15.77 -9.93 -3.68
C LEU A 126 14.58 -9.95 -2.71
N LEU A 127 13.38 -10.25 -3.22
CA LEU A 127 12.20 -10.46 -2.39
C LEU A 127 12.28 -11.90 -1.85
N ILE A 128 12.49 -12.05 -0.54
CA ILE A 128 12.22 -13.35 0.10
C ILE A 128 10.73 -13.64 -0.05
N LYS A 129 10.36 -14.89 -0.37
CA LYS A 129 8.97 -15.29 -0.63
C LYS A 129 8.00 -14.61 0.34
N LEU A 130 7.15 -13.75 -0.22
CA LEU A 130 6.18 -12.96 0.52
C LEU A 130 5.01 -13.83 0.96
N ARG A 131 4.51 -13.57 2.17
CA ARG A 131 3.22 -14.06 2.63
C ARG A 131 2.16 -12.98 2.43
N TYR A 132 2.49 -11.74 2.69
CA TYR A 132 1.57 -10.62 2.65
C TYR A 132 1.72 -9.83 1.35
N TYR A 133 0.61 -9.26 0.90
CA TYR A 133 0.60 -8.27 -0.15
C TYR A 133 -0.05 -6.98 0.35
N ASP A 134 0.49 -5.85 -0.11
CA ASP A 134 -0.16 -4.56 -0.01
C ASP A 134 -0.88 -4.23 -1.33
N PHE A 135 -1.35 -2.99 -1.49
CA PHE A 135 -2.16 -2.62 -2.64
C PHE A 135 -1.40 -2.60 -3.97
N PHE A 136 -0.07 -2.52 -3.98
CA PHE A 136 0.73 -2.42 -5.21
C PHE A 136 1.57 -3.67 -5.49
N THR A 137 1.91 -4.46 -4.47
CA THR A 137 2.84 -5.60 -4.63
C THR A 137 2.33 -6.65 -5.60
N ARG A 138 1.01 -6.81 -5.75
CA ARG A 138 0.39 -7.69 -6.77
C ARG A 138 0.65 -7.23 -8.21
N GLY A 139 1.10 -6.01 -8.43
CA GLY A 139 1.55 -5.51 -9.73
C GLY A 139 3.02 -5.82 -10.03
N LEU A 140 3.78 -6.33 -9.07
CA LEU A 140 5.18 -6.72 -9.27
C LEU A 140 5.26 -8.08 -9.97
N MET A 141 6.29 -8.25 -10.81
CA MET A 141 6.49 -9.45 -11.62
C MET A 141 7.89 -10.00 -11.35
N ALA A 142 7.96 -11.27 -10.98
CA ALA A 142 9.25 -11.95 -10.76
C ALA A 142 10.09 -11.92 -12.04
N MET A 143 11.41 -11.79 -11.89
CA MET A 143 12.37 -11.68 -12.99
C MET A 143 12.21 -10.45 -13.91
N HIS A 144 11.23 -9.59 -13.64
CA HIS A 144 11.08 -8.29 -14.29
C HIS A 144 11.28 -7.14 -13.31
N HIS A 145 10.55 -7.11 -12.19
CA HIS A 145 10.66 -6.09 -11.16
C HIS A 145 11.52 -6.53 -9.97
N TYR A 146 11.69 -7.84 -9.75
CA TYR A 146 12.45 -8.35 -8.60
C TYR A 146 12.98 -9.76 -8.85
N TRP A 147 13.88 -10.23 -7.98
CA TRP A 147 14.32 -11.61 -7.92
C TRP A 147 13.63 -12.34 -6.76
N SER A 148 12.92 -13.43 -7.04
CA SER A 148 12.26 -14.23 -6.01
C SER A 148 13.25 -15.14 -5.29
N THR A 149 13.19 -15.15 -3.97
CA THR A 149 14.16 -15.85 -3.10
C THR A 149 13.42 -16.79 -2.16
N ASN A 150 13.96 -18.00 -1.96
CA ASN A 150 13.31 -19.00 -1.13
C ASN A 150 13.34 -18.61 0.36
N ASP A 151 12.23 -18.83 1.07
CA ASP A 151 12.11 -18.51 2.50
C ASP A 151 12.71 -19.58 3.44
N VAL A 152 12.82 -20.83 3.01
CA VAL A 152 13.41 -21.91 3.82
C VAL A 152 14.94 -21.87 3.73
N ASP A 153 15.50 -21.89 2.51
CA ASP A 153 16.95 -21.87 2.29
C ASP A 153 17.43 -20.49 1.82
N LYS A 154 17.19 -19.47 2.66
CA LYS A 154 17.47 -18.06 2.36
C LYS A 154 18.93 -17.85 1.95
N CYS A 155 19.88 -18.34 2.73
CA CYS A 155 21.31 -18.09 2.53
C CYS A 155 21.80 -18.61 1.17
N ARG A 156 21.45 -19.86 0.82
CA ARG A 156 21.84 -20.44 -0.47
C ARG A 156 21.11 -19.77 -1.62
N SER A 157 19.82 -19.46 -1.46
CA SER A 157 19.02 -18.80 -2.48
C SER A 157 19.51 -17.38 -2.78
N ILE A 158 19.87 -16.60 -1.74
CA ILE A 158 20.48 -15.27 -1.88
C ILE A 158 21.83 -15.39 -2.57
N LYS A 159 22.69 -16.32 -2.13
CA LYS A 159 24.00 -16.54 -2.76
C LYS A 159 23.87 -16.84 -4.25
N TYR A 160 22.95 -17.73 -4.62
CA TYR A 160 22.68 -18.05 -6.02
C TYR A 160 22.24 -16.82 -6.83
N ALA A 161 21.32 -16.02 -6.29
CA ALA A 161 20.84 -14.80 -6.94
C ALA A 161 21.97 -13.79 -7.18
N VAL A 162 22.84 -13.59 -6.18
CA VAL A 162 23.99 -12.69 -6.27
C VAL A 162 25.03 -13.21 -7.26
N ASP A 163 25.37 -14.50 -7.21
CA ASP A 163 26.31 -15.14 -8.15
C ASP A 163 25.78 -15.01 -9.60
N TRP A 164 24.49 -15.28 -9.81
CA TRP A 164 23.83 -15.10 -11.11
C TRP A 164 23.89 -13.64 -11.57
N GLY A 165 23.54 -12.69 -10.70
CA GLY A 165 23.49 -11.26 -11.05
C GLY A 165 24.87 -10.66 -11.33
N ASN A 166 25.92 -11.20 -10.71
CA ASN A 166 27.30 -10.86 -11.01
C ASN A 166 27.75 -11.40 -12.38
N ASN A 167 27.27 -12.58 -12.77
CA ASN A 167 27.54 -13.16 -14.09
C ASN A 167 26.63 -12.63 -15.21
N ASN A 168 25.54 -11.92 -14.87
CA ASN A 168 24.54 -11.41 -15.80
C ASN A 168 24.25 -9.92 -15.55
N THR A 169 25.29 -9.10 -15.49
CA THR A 169 25.21 -7.70 -15.02
C THR A 169 24.16 -6.84 -15.75
N GLN A 170 24.03 -6.96 -17.07
CA GLN A 170 23.05 -6.22 -17.85
C GLN A 170 21.61 -6.62 -17.51
N LYS A 171 21.33 -7.92 -17.39
CA LYS A 171 20.01 -8.43 -17.01
C LYS A 171 19.66 -8.04 -15.58
N ALA A 172 20.62 -8.17 -14.67
CA ALA A 172 20.49 -7.73 -13.29
C ALA A 172 20.14 -6.23 -13.22
N HIS A 173 20.88 -5.37 -13.93
CA HIS A 173 20.57 -3.94 -13.96
C HIS A 173 19.19 -3.64 -14.56
N ALA A 174 18.78 -4.38 -15.61
CA ALA A 174 17.45 -4.22 -16.20
C ALA A 174 16.33 -4.54 -15.19
N ILE A 175 16.49 -5.56 -14.35
CA ILE A 175 15.52 -5.89 -13.29
C ILE A 175 15.40 -4.74 -12.29
N GLY A 176 16.54 -4.26 -11.76
CA GLY A 176 16.54 -3.16 -10.79
C GLY A 176 15.95 -1.86 -11.35
N LYS A 177 16.25 -1.55 -12.63
CA LYS A 177 15.71 -0.38 -13.31
C LYS A 177 14.22 -0.50 -13.61
N ALA A 178 13.73 -1.68 -14.00
CA ALA A 178 12.30 -1.89 -14.19
C ALA A 178 11.54 -1.72 -12.86
N ALA A 179 12.13 -2.16 -11.74
CA ALA A 179 11.57 -1.98 -10.41
C ALA A 179 11.39 -0.49 -10.04
N SER A 180 12.44 0.32 -10.23
CA SER A 180 12.39 1.74 -9.90
C SER A 180 11.46 2.50 -10.84
N GLU A 181 11.45 2.17 -12.13
CA GLU A 181 10.51 2.73 -13.10
C GLU A 181 9.05 2.44 -12.71
N PHE A 182 8.75 1.23 -12.24
CA PHE A 182 7.45 0.88 -11.68
C PHE A 182 7.09 1.79 -10.50
N ILE A 183 7.98 1.96 -9.52
CA ILE A 183 7.72 2.83 -8.36
C ILE A 183 7.50 4.29 -8.80
N HIS A 184 8.32 4.81 -9.70
CA HIS A 184 8.23 6.20 -10.15
C HIS A 184 7.00 6.49 -11.01
N ARG A 185 6.53 5.52 -11.79
CA ARG A 185 5.39 5.71 -12.73
C ARG A 185 4.08 5.28 -12.12
N GLU A 186 4.05 4.08 -11.54
CA GLU A 186 2.84 3.40 -11.08
C GLU A 186 2.55 3.68 -9.59
N LEU A 187 3.56 3.98 -8.76
CA LEU A 187 3.40 4.22 -7.32
C LEU A 187 3.57 5.69 -6.89
N LYS A 188 3.18 6.62 -7.76
CA LYS A 188 3.09 8.06 -7.43
C LYS A 188 1.83 8.36 -6.61
N MET A 189 1.82 9.50 -5.91
CA MET A 189 0.66 9.89 -5.08
C MET A 189 -0.65 9.99 -5.86
N ASP A 190 -0.63 10.38 -7.14
CA ASP A 190 -1.84 10.35 -7.97
C ASP A 190 -2.40 8.93 -8.15
N SER A 191 -1.53 7.93 -8.28
CA SER A 191 -1.93 6.51 -8.34
C SER A 191 -2.44 6.01 -7.00
N VAL A 192 -1.82 6.42 -5.88
CA VAL A 192 -2.30 6.13 -4.52
C VAL A 192 -3.73 6.66 -4.33
N TYR A 193 -3.95 7.94 -4.65
CA TYR A 193 -5.29 8.52 -4.60
C TYR A 193 -6.25 7.88 -5.61
N GLY A 194 -5.78 7.50 -6.80
CA GLY A 194 -6.58 6.76 -7.77
C GLY A 194 -7.07 5.41 -7.23
N TYR A 195 -6.18 4.63 -6.62
CA TYR A 195 -6.53 3.36 -5.97
C TYR A 195 -7.56 3.59 -4.85
N MET A 196 -7.31 4.53 -3.93
CA MET A 196 -8.26 4.82 -2.85
C MET A 196 -9.62 5.29 -3.38
N PHE A 197 -9.61 6.17 -4.39
CA PHE A 197 -10.82 6.69 -5.03
C PHE A 197 -11.70 5.55 -5.53
N HIS A 198 -11.11 4.63 -6.29
CA HIS A 198 -11.83 3.50 -6.86
C HIS A 198 -12.25 2.50 -5.81
N LEU A 199 -11.36 2.16 -4.87
CA LEU A 199 -11.66 1.25 -3.79
C LEU A 199 -12.88 1.69 -2.99
N LEU A 200 -12.91 2.96 -2.57
CA LEU A 200 -14.02 3.52 -1.80
C LEU A 200 -15.31 3.64 -2.62
N ASN A 201 -15.21 4.01 -3.91
CA ASN A 201 -16.37 4.07 -4.80
C ASN A 201 -17.00 2.70 -5.06
N GLU A 202 -16.19 1.67 -5.33
CA GLU A 202 -16.71 0.31 -5.54
C GLU A 202 -17.25 -0.28 -4.24
N TYR A 203 -16.56 -0.05 -3.12
CA TYR A 203 -17.02 -0.46 -1.80
C TYR A 203 -18.39 0.15 -1.45
N ALA A 204 -18.58 1.45 -1.69
CA ALA A 204 -19.85 2.13 -1.41
C ALA A 204 -21.05 1.51 -2.16
N LYS A 205 -20.85 0.95 -3.36
CA LYS A 205 -21.91 0.26 -4.12
C LYS A 205 -22.36 -1.06 -3.48
N LEU A 206 -21.54 -1.63 -2.61
CA LEU A 206 -21.84 -2.89 -1.91
C LEU A 206 -22.71 -2.66 -0.66
N LEU A 207 -22.80 -1.42 -0.18
CA LEU A 207 -23.63 -1.08 0.98
C LEU A 207 -25.11 -1.30 0.65
N ARG A 208 -25.79 -2.07 1.50
CA ARG A 208 -27.22 -2.38 1.38
C ARG A 208 -28.12 -1.44 2.17
N PHE A 209 -27.52 -0.39 2.71
CA PHE A 209 -28.18 0.63 3.53
C PHE A 209 -27.65 2.00 3.11
N LYS A 210 -28.40 3.05 3.45
CA LYS A 210 -27.93 4.43 3.31
C LYS A 210 -27.17 4.81 4.58
N PRO A 211 -25.88 5.17 4.50
CA PRO A 211 -25.12 5.65 5.64
C PRO A 211 -25.78 6.86 6.32
N GLU A 212 -25.69 6.92 7.64
CA GLU A 212 -26.20 8.04 8.44
C GLU A 212 -25.16 8.48 9.47
N VAL A 213 -25.03 9.78 9.70
CA VAL A 213 -24.06 10.31 10.67
C VAL A 213 -24.47 9.92 12.09
N PRO A 214 -23.65 9.14 12.84
CA PRO A 214 -24.00 8.76 14.21
C PRO A 214 -24.08 9.97 15.15
N LYS A 215 -24.94 9.92 16.18
CA LYS A 215 -25.15 11.04 17.14
C LYS A 215 -23.87 11.56 17.80
N ASN A 216 -22.90 10.69 18.05
CA ASN A 216 -21.61 11.02 18.68
C ASN A 216 -20.47 11.09 17.66
N ALA A 217 -20.78 11.30 16.38
CA ALA A 217 -19.77 11.50 15.35
C ALA A 217 -18.96 12.77 15.65
N VAL A 218 -17.70 12.74 15.23
CA VAL A 218 -16.80 13.89 15.31
C VAL A 218 -16.46 14.20 13.87
N GLU A 219 -16.79 15.40 13.43
CA GLU A 219 -16.43 15.88 12.11
C GLU A 219 -14.91 16.08 12.04
N LEU A 220 -14.31 15.63 10.94
CA LEU A 220 -12.89 15.81 10.67
C LEU A 220 -12.74 16.58 9.36
N CYS A 221 -11.89 17.61 9.39
CA CYS A 221 -11.39 18.27 8.19
C CYS A 221 -9.86 18.40 8.26
N SER A 222 -9.22 18.73 7.14
CA SER A 222 -7.75 18.84 7.12
C SER A 222 -7.26 19.92 8.09
N GLU A 223 -7.99 21.02 8.20
CA GLU A 223 -7.67 22.13 9.09
C GLU A 223 -7.79 21.69 10.56
N SER A 224 -8.85 20.94 10.92
CA SER A 224 -9.05 20.47 12.31
C SER A 224 -7.96 19.47 12.75
N MET A 225 -7.35 18.73 11.82
CA MET A 225 -6.22 17.85 12.11
C MET A 225 -4.87 18.59 12.11
N ALA A 226 -4.63 19.47 11.14
CA ALA A 226 -3.33 20.13 10.96
C ALA A 226 -3.07 21.30 11.93
N CYS A 227 -4.12 22.03 12.36
CA CYS A 227 -3.98 23.15 13.28
C CYS A 227 -3.37 22.76 14.65
N PRO A 228 -3.86 21.71 15.35
CA PRO A 228 -3.32 21.31 16.65
C PRO A 228 -2.02 20.49 16.56
N ALA A 229 -1.70 19.93 15.38
CA ALA A 229 -0.46 19.19 15.16
C ALA A 229 0.78 20.03 15.48
N LYS A 230 1.88 19.37 15.86
CA LYS A 230 3.15 20.04 16.21
C LYS A 230 4.34 19.35 15.56
N GLY A 231 5.46 20.07 15.48
CA GLY A 231 6.73 19.51 15.00
C GLY A 231 6.63 18.90 13.61
N LEU A 232 7.13 17.68 13.48
CA LEU A 232 7.17 16.93 12.22
C LEU A 232 5.77 16.61 11.68
N GLU A 233 4.83 16.22 12.54
CA GLU A 233 3.46 15.90 12.14
C GLU A 233 2.78 17.08 11.42
N LYS A 234 2.86 18.28 12.03
CA LYS A 234 2.33 19.51 11.39
C LYS A 234 3.00 19.78 10.05
N LYS A 235 4.32 19.65 9.99
CA LYS A 235 5.08 19.86 8.76
C LYS A 235 4.58 18.90 7.66
N PHE A 236 4.39 17.62 7.98
CA PHE A 236 3.97 16.60 7.03
C PHE A 236 2.56 16.86 6.51
N MET A 237 1.64 17.19 7.41
CA MET A 237 0.29 17.59 7.03
C MET A 237 0.34 18.81 6.10
N MET A 238 1.08 19.86 6.44
CA MET A 238 1.14 21.07 5.59
C MET A 238 1.80 20.83 4.23
N GLU A 239 2.81 19.96 4.14
CA GLU A 239 3.52 19.64 2.89
C GLU A 239 2.73 18.69 1.97
N SER A 240 1.94 17.79 2.55
CA SER A 240 1.08 16.84 1.81
C SER A 240 -0.35 17.33 1.62
N LEU A 241 -0.68 18.53 2.12
CA LEU A 241 -1.99 19.14 1.98
C LEU A 241 -2.34 19.37 0.50
N VAL A 242 -3.45 18.78 0.07
CA VAL A 242 -4.04 19.05 -1.24
C VAL A 242 -4.63 20.46 -1.22
N LYS A 243 -3.95 21.34 -1.98
CA LYS A 243 -4.24 22.79 -2.00
C LYS A 243 -5.46 23.14 -2.85
N SER A 244 -5.73 22.36 -3.89
CA SER A 244 -6.85 22.57 -4.80
C SER A 244 -7.41 21.23 -5.29
N PRO A 245 -8.69 21.19 -5.70
CA PRO A 245 -9.25 20.05 -6.41
C PRO A 245 -8.42 19.71 -7.64
N SER A 246 -8.48 18.44 -8.05
CA SER A 246 -7.84 17.97 -9.27
C SER A 246 -8.56 18.52 -10.50
N ASP A 247 -7.82 19.14 -11.42
CA ASP A 247 -8.34 19.58 -12.73
C ASP A 247 -8.61 18.38 -13.65
N THR A 248 -7.93 17.26 -13.41
CA THR A 248 -8.17 16.00 -14.12
C THR A 248 -9.19 15.16 -13.37
N SER A 249 -10.12 14.54 -14.11
CA SER A 249 -10.99 13.51 -13.54
C SER A 249 -10.15 12.37 -12.95
N PRO A 250 -10.69 11.61 -11.97
CA PRO A 250 -10.09 10.36 -11.54
C PRO A 250 -9.77 9.48 -12.76
N CYS A 251 -8.71 8.67 -12.67
CA CYS A 251 -8.41 7.72 -13.72
C CYS A 251 -9.60 6.78 -13.96
N ARG A 252 -9.69 6.18 -15.14
CA ARG A 252 -10.70 5.15 -15.42
C ARG A 252 -10.05 3.81 -15.13
N MET A 253 -10.63 3.03 -14.21
CA MET A 253 -10.19 1.64 -14.06
C MET A 253 -10.40 0.89 -15.38
N PRO A 254 -9.36 0.21 -15.89
CA PRO A 254 -9.55 -0.71 -17.01
C PRO A 254 -10.50 -1.84 -16.58
N PRO A 255 -11.22 -2.47 -17.52
CA PRO A 255 -11.98 -3.66 -17.22
C PRO A 255 -11.07 -4.77 -16.67
N PRO A 256 -11.58 -5.69 -15.84
CA PRO A 256 -10.81 -6.82 -15.36
C PRO A 256 -10.32 -7.66 -16.55
N TYR A 257 -9.14 -8.27 -16.39
CA TYR A 257 -8.63 -9.22 -17.38
C TYR A 257 -9.61 -10.37 -17.57
N ASP A 258 -9.80 -10.80 -18.82
CA ASP A 258 -10.52 -12.04 -19.09
C ASP A 258 -9.71 -13.24 -18.54
N PRO A 259 -10.36 -14.37 -18.23
CA PRO A 259 -9.69 -15.52 -17.62
C PRO A 259 -8.49 -16.04 -18.41
N ALA A 260 -8.51 -15.98 -19.75
CA ALA A 260 -7.41 -16.48 -20.58
C ALA A 260 -6.19 -15.54 -20.52
N SER A 261 -6.41 -14.23 -20.59
CA SER A 261 -5.34 -13.23 -20.42
C SER A 261 -4.72 -13.33 -19.02
N LEU A 262 -5.53 -13.45 -17.98
CA LEU A 262 -5.04 -13.61 -16.60
C LEU A 262 -4.20 -14.88 -16.44
N HIS A 263 -4.67 -16.02 -16.96
CA HIS A 263 -3.90 -17.26 -16.91
C HIS A 263 -2.57 -17.18 -17.66
N THR A 264 -2.50 -16.40 -18.73
CA THR A 264 -1.25 -16.20 -19.48
C THR A 264 -0.26 -15.38 -18.66
N MET A 265 -0.71 -14.30 -18.00
CA MET A 265 0.13 -13.47 -17.12
C MET A 265 0.64 -14.21 -15.89
N LEU A 266 -0.16 -15.12 -15.31
CA LEU A 266 0.24 -15.89 -14.13
C LEU A 266 1.22 -17.04 -14.44
N ARG A 267 1.44 -17.37 -15.72
CA ARG A 267 2.35 -18.44 -16.16
C ARG A 267 3.75 -17.95 -16.53
N THR A 268 3.92 -16.64 -16.70
CA THR A 268 5.20 -15.97 -16.95
C THR A 268 5.86 -15.54 -15.66
#